data_AF-A0A5K3EMY3-F1
#
_entry.id   AF-A0A5K3EMY3-F1
#
_cell.length_a   1.000
_cell.length_b   1.000
_cell.length_c   1.000
_cell.angle_alpha   90.00
_cell.angle_beta   90.00
_cell.angle_gamma   90.00
#
_symmetry.space_group_name_H-M   'P 1'
#
loop_
_entity.id
_entity.type
_entity.pdbx_description
1 polymer ?
#
loop_
_entity_poly.entity_id
_entity_poly.type
_entity_poly.pdbx_seq_one_letter_code
_entity_poly.pdbx_strand_id
1 'polypeptide(L)'
;MGFVGDTFIIIFSQLFFFLGGWVFFLRRLFKDYEVQHMTIVVFFSFTFSLSCLMFELVTFEILDILESSSRRIHWQIVLFITLIDVIIVLPYLISFYLVATFGFLNNLKLRLGGSFLVFLFYLYLFWKLGVSFPISSSRHTVFSFEPCIGRVGIIGVTIMAVLSGFGAVNYPYTCMSLFIHPVTRAAIDTSEKRLMQTFNMLLAKKRRLCHFELEKKPSTNNGSKFWGVIQAVGTKLSGSNINTRALKDEIASLEEVSRHLFLELHQLRCAEERIEFSRTLKGQYFNFLGYFFCVYCIWKIIVSIANILFNRVGLQDPITRGIDIAVHYFGFTFDVPFWSQQISFWLVGVIVITSIRGLLITLTKFFYAIASTKSFNVIVLFIAHVMGTYFLSSVVLLRMNMTAEYRTILTQILGDLQFHFYHRWFDVIFLVSTVCSIFFLYIAHKQVTETTSTRVLADDIDWHTHTR
;
A
#
# COMPACT_ATOMS: atom_id res chain seq x y z
N MET A 1 38.09 9.11 -15.55
CA MET A 1 37.27 10.02 -16.38
C MET A 1 37.22 11.35 -15.65
N GLY A 2 37.22 12.49 -16.33
CA GLY A 2 37.12 13.77 -15.61
C GLY A 2 35.73 13.92 -14.98
N PHE A 3 35.63 14.73 -13.91
CA PHE A 3 34.38 15.07 -13.22
C PHE A 3 33.19 15.31 -14.15
N VAL A 4 33.41 15.97 -15.29
CA VAL A 4 32.39 16.24 -16.31
C VAL A 4 31.80 14.96 -16.92
N GLY A 5 32.64 13.98 -17.26
CA GLY A 5 32.19 12.71 -17.84
C GLY A 5 31.35 11.91 -16.84
N ASP A 6 31.78 11.89 -15.60
CA ASP A 6 31.05 11.26 -14.49
C ASP A 6 29.66 11.90 -14.30
N THR A 7 29.59 13.24 -14.35
CA THR A 7 28.32 13.97 -14.29
C THR A 7 27.40 13.65 -15.46
N PHE A 8 27.93 13.48 -16.68
CA PHE A 8 27.13 13.08 -17.84
C PHE A 8 26.52 11.69 -17.67
N ILE A 9 27.26 10.72 -17.12
CA ILE A 9 26.76 9.38 -16.83
C ILE A 9 25.57 9.47 -15.87
N ILE A 10 25.72 10.20 -14.78
CA ILE A 10 24.68 10.35 -13.75
C ILE A 10 23.44 11.07 -14.30
N ILE A 11 23.61 12.13 -15.09
CA ILE A 11 22.49 12.83 -15.73
C ILE A 11 21.77 11.90 -16.72
N PHE A 12 22.51 11.11 -17.49
CA PHE A 12 21.91 10.15 -18.41
C PHE A 12 21.08 9.09 -17.67
N SER A 13 21.61 8.52 -16.59
CA SER A 13 20.86 7.58 -15.76
C SER A 13 19.64 8.21 -15.11
N GLN A 14 19.74 9.45 -14.62
CA GLN A 14 18.61 10.21 -14.07
C GLN A 14 17.50 10.41 -15.12
N LEU A 15 17.85 10.76 -16.36
CA LEU A 15 16.88 10.89 -17.45
C LEU A 15 16.23 9.55 -17.80
N PHE A 16 17.02 8.48 -17.85
CA PHE A 16 16.53 7.13 -18.11
C PHE A 16 15.52 6.68 -17.04
N PHE A 17 15.85 6.83 -15.76
CA PHE A 17 14.92 6.49 -14.68
C PHE A 17 13.70 7.41 -14.62
N PHE A 18 13.84 8.68 -14.99
CA PHE A 18 12.71 9.60 -15.09
C PHE A 18 11.71 9.14 -16.15
N LEU A 19 12.19 8.76 -17.34
CA LEU A 19 11.35 8.18 -18.40
C LEU A 19 10.71 6.87 -17.94
N GLY A 20 11.45 6.02 -17.22
CA GLY A 20 10.92 4.80 -16.61
C GLY A 20 9.77 5.07 -15.63
N GLY A 21 9.94 6.03 -14.72
CA GLY A 21 8.92 6.47 -13.78
C GLY A 21 7.69 7.06 -14.46
N TRP A 22 7.91 7.86 -15.50
CA TRP A 22 6.86 8.47 -16.31
C TRP A 22 6.01 7.41 -17.02
N VAL A 23 6.65 6.44 -17.67
CA VAL A 23 5.96 5.33 -18.34
C VAL A 23 5.23 4.45 -17.33
N PHE A 24 5.85 4.16 -16.18
CA PHE A 24 5.20 3.40 -15.10
C PHE A 24 3.93 4.09 -14.62
N PHE A 25 3.99 5.40 -14.39
CA PHE A 25 2.85 6.20 -13.97
C PHE A 25 1.71 6.12 -15.00
N LEU A 26 2.01 6.40 -16.27
CA LEU A 26 1.03 6.43 -17.36
C LEU A 26 0.42 5.06 -17.67
N ARG A 27 1.18 3.98 -17.56
CA ARG A 27 0.66 2.64 -17.90
C ARG A 27 -0.04 1.95 -16.74
N ARG A 28 0.37 2.22 -15.49
CA ARG A 28 -0.03 1.41 -14.33
C ARG A 28 -0.84 2.15 -13.28
N LEU A 29 -0.63 3.46 -13.11
CA LEU A 29 -1.38 4.27 -12.13
C LEU A 29 -2.51 5.07 -12.80
N PHE A 30 -2.33 5.39 -14.09
CA PHE A 30 -3.16 6.33 -14.84
C PHE A 30 -4.31 5.67 -15.64
N LYS A 31 -4.40 4.33 -15.69
CA LYS A 31 -5.28 3.59 -16.62
C LYS A 31 -6.75 4.01 -16.59
N ASP A 32 -7.25 4.56 -15.47
CA ASP A 32 -8.67 4.83 -15.25
C ASP A 32 -9.01 6.28 -14.78
N TYR A 33 -8.04 7.21 -14.73
CA TYR A 33 -8.28 8.57 -14.21
C TYR A 33 -7.78 9.65 -15.18
N GLU A 34 -8.66 10.54 -15.62
CA GLU A 34 -8.32 11.64 -16.54
C GLU A 34 -7.25 12.59 -15.95
N VAL A 35 -6.24 12.96 -16.75
CA VAL A 35 -5.19 13.90 -16.34
C VAL A 35 -5.83 15.25 -16.03
N GLN A 36 -5.78 15.72 -14.79
CA GLN A 36 -6.04 17.15 -14.52
C GLN A 36 -4.75 17.99 -14.50
N HIS A 37 -3.60 17.45 -14.05
CA HIS A 37 -2.35 18.22 -13.94
C HIS A 37 -1.07 17.42 -14.22
N MET A 38 -0.35 17.77 -15.31
CA MET A 38 0.96 17.18 -15.66
C MET A 38 2.03 17.35 -14.57
N THR A 39 1.90 18.39 -13.75
CA THR A 39 2.78 18.69 -12.63
C THR A 39 2.97 17.49 -11.68
N ILE A 40 1.89 16.75 -11.40
CA ILE A 40 1.92 15.63 -10.47
C ILE A 40 2.73 14.46 -11.03
N VAL A 41 2.60 14.21 -12.34
CA VAL A 41 3.35 13.18 -13.06
C VAL A 41 4.84 13.49 -13.03
N VAL A 42 5.21 14.76 -13.23
CA VAL A 42 6.61 15.22 -13.17
C VAL A 42 7.19 14.98 -11.79
N PHE A 43 6.53 15.43 -10.71
CA PHE A 43 7.05 15.24 -9.35
C PHE A 43 7.15 13.77 -8.95
N PHE A 44 6.14 12.95 -9.26
CA PHE A 44 6.19 11.51 -9.03
C PHE A 44 7.38 10.85 -9.75
N SER A 45 7.56 11.16 -11.04
CA SER A 45 8.63 10.58 -11.87
C SER A 45 10.01 11.08 -11.44
N PHE A 46 10.10 12.32 -10.95
CA PHE A 46 11.30 12.91 -10.41
C PHE A 46 11.73 12.22 -9.10
N THR A 47 10.81 12.06 -8.14
CA THR A 47 11.08 11.33 -6.90
C THR A 47 11.48 9.87 -7.18
N PHE A 48 10.81 9.22 -8.14
CA PHE A 48 11.16 7.85 -8.55
C PHE A 48 12.57 7.78 -9.12
N SER A 49 12.90 8.72 -10.02
CA SER A 49 14.23 8.79 -10.64
C SER A 49 15.34 9.01 -9.62
N LEU A 50 15.18 9.99 -8.72
CA LEU A 50 16.13 10.23 -7.64
C LEU A 50 16.34 9.00 -6.75
N SER A 51 15.27 8.26 -6.50
CA SER A 51 15.34 7.05 -5.67
C SER A 51 16.10 5.90 -6.36
N CYS A 52 15.88 5.70 -7.66
CA CYS A 52 16.66 4.75 -8.44
C CYS A 52 18.13 5.17 -8.54
N LEU A 53 18.40 6.47 -8.72
CA LEU A 53 19.75 7.01 -8.76
C LEU A 53 20.51 6.78 -7.45
N MET A 54 19.84 6.88 -6.29
CA MET A 54 20.45 6.54 -5.01
C MET A 54 20.97 5.08 -4.95
N PHE A 55 20.21 4.12 -5.48
CA PHE A 55 20.67 2.72 -5.54
C PHE A 55 21.72 2.46 -6.61
N GLU A 56 21.66 3.20 -7.72
CA GLU A 56 22.72 3.15 -8.72
C GLU A 56 24.04 3.68 -8.15
N LEU A 57 24.02 4.78 -7.39
CA LEU A 57 25.20 5.31 -6.71
C LEU A 57 25.79 4.33 -5.68
N VAL A 58 24.94 3.56 -4.99
CA VAL A 58 25.39 2.42 -4.18
C VAL A 58 26.12 1.39 -5.02
N THR A 59 25.57 1.07 -6.19
CA THR A 59 26.11 0.05 -7.09
C THR A 59 27.46 0.50 -7.65
N PHE A 60 27.59 1.78 -8.03
CA PHE A 60 28.85 2.40 -8.44
C PHE A 60 29.90 2.41 -7.33
N GLU A 61 29.48 2.55 -6.07
CA GLU A 61 30.43 2.46 -4.95
C GLU A 61 31.01 1.04 -4.78
N ILE A 62 30.18 0.00 -4.94
CA ILE A 62 30.64 -1.40 -4.81
C ILE A 62 31.53 -1.81 -6.00
N LEU A 63 31.16 -1.38 -7.21
CA LEU A 63 31.90 -1.69 -8.44
C LEU A 63 33.11 -0.76 -8.67
N ASP A 64 33.30 0.25 -7.82
CA ASP A 64 34.31 1.31 -7.95
C ASP A 64 34.29 2.01 -9.33
N ILE A 65 33.09 2.23 -9.86
CA ILE A 65 32.86 2.97 -11.11
C ILE A 65 32.72 4.45 -10.75
N LEU A 66 33.32 5.37 -11.53
CA LEU A 66 33.52 6.81 -11.26
C LEU A 66 34.68 7.12 -10.29
N GLU A 67 35.21 8.33 -10.37
CA GLU A 67 36.26 8.81 -9.46
C GLU A 67 35.72 9.00 -8.04
N SER A 68 36.46 8.59 -7.00
CA SER A 68 35.98 8.63 -5.60
C SER A 68 35.61 10.03 -5.10
N SER A 69 36.29 11.07 -5.59
CA SER A 69 35.99 12.48 -5.30
C SER A 69 34.64 12.89 -5.90
N SER A 70 34.42 12.53 -7.17
CA SER A 70 33.20 12.75 -7.93
C SER A 70 32.01 12.02 -7.32
N ARG A 71 32.17 10.74 -6.94
CA ARG A 71 31.11 9.95 -6.29
C ARG A 71 30.57 10.61 -5.03
N ARG A 72 31.47 11.08 -4.15
CA ARG A 72 31.07 11.73 -2.88
C ARG A 72 30.25 12.98 -3.12
N ILE A 73 30.64 13.81 -4.08
CA ILE A 73 29.90 15.04 -4.43
C ILE A 73 28.51 14.68 -4.95
N HIS A 74 28.42 13.74 -5.89
CA HIS A 74 27.13 13.30 -6.43
C HIS A 74 26.22 12.68 -5.36
N TRP A 75 26.78 11.87 -4.46
CA TRP A 75 26.07 11.35 -3.29
C TRP A 75 25.46 12.46 -2.42
N GLN A 76 26.26 13.47 -2.08
CA GLN A 76 25.79 14.61 -1.29
C GLN A 76 24.70 15.39 -2.02
N ILE A 77 24.84 15.64 -3.32
CA ILE A 77 23.86 16.34 -4.14
C ILE A 77 22.54 15.55 -4.20
N VAL A 78 22.59 14.26 -4.54
CA VAL A 78 21.39 13.43 -4.69
C VAL A 78 20.66 13.28 -3.35
N LEU A 79 21.39 13.04 -2.26
CA LEU A 79 20.79 13.01 -0.93
C LEU A 79 20.19 14.38 -0.53
N PHE A 80 20.85 15.48 -0.85
CA PHE A 80 20.33 16.81 -0.54
C PHE A 80 19.03 17.11 -1.31
N ILE A 81 19.01 16.79 -2.61
CA ILE A 81 17.82 16.98 -3.45
C ILE A 81 16.68 16.08 -2.97
N THR A 82 16.94 14.81 -2.63
CA THR A 82 15.92 13.90 -2.11
C THR A 82 15.35 14.36 -0.77
N LEU A 83 16.17 14.91 0.13
CA LEU A 83 15.67 15.49 1.38
C LEU A 83 14.80 16.71 1.15
N ILE A 84 15.19 17.61 0.24
CA ILE A 84 14.35 18.76 -0.14
C ILE A 84 13.02 18.28 -0.72
N ASP A 85 13.06 17.29 -1.61
CA ASP A 85 11.88 16.73 -2.26
C ASP A 85 10.90 16.14 -1.22
N VAL A 86 11.41 15.33 -0.29
CA VAL A 86 10.61 14.64 0.72
C VAL A 86 10.15 15.55 1.86
N ILE A 87 10.96 16.50 2.32
CA ILE A 87 10.65 17.35 3.48
C ILE A 87 9.85 18.60 3.09
N ILE A 88 10.15 19.20 1.94
CA ILE A 88 9.61 20.51 1.56
C ILE A 88 8.64 20.38 0.38
N VAL A 89 9.12 19.88 -0.77
CA VAL A 89 8.39 19.96 -2.05
C VAL A 89 7.12 19.11 -2.01
N LEU A 90 7.23 17.81 -1.74
CA LEU A 90 6.08 16.91 -1.73
C LEU A 90 5.06 17.28 -0.64
N PRO A 91 5.43 17.55 0.63
CA PRO A 91 4.46 17.91 1.65
C PRO A 91 3.75 19.24 1.36
N TYR A 92 4.43 20.22 0.75
CA TYR A 92 3.80 21.45 0.32
C TYR A 92 2.75 21.21 -0.78
N LEU A 93 3.10 20.41 -1.80
CA LEU A 93 2.16 20.04 -2.86
C LEU A 93 0.97 19.24 -2.34
N ILE A 94 1.22 18.26 -1.45
CA ILE A 94 0.15 17.50 -0.79
C ILE A 94 -0.78 18.46 -0.05
N SER A 95 -0.24 19.40 0.71
CA SER A 95 -1.03 20.40 1.46
C SER A 95 -1.87 21.27 0.51
N PHE A 96 -1.30 21.69 -0.63
CA PHE A 96 -1.99 22.52 -1.60
C PHE A 96 -3.17 21.80 -2.25
N TYR A 97 -2.96 20.57 -2.71
CA TYR A 97 -4.01 19.77 -3.33
C TYR A 97 -5.05 19.28 -2.31
N LEU A 98 -4.66 19.01 -1.06
CA LEU A 98 -5.57 18.63 0.02
C LEU A 98 -6.54 19.77 0.33
N VAL A 99 -6.05 21.00 0.45
CA VAL A 99 -6.91 22.19 0.66
C VAL A 99 -7.78 22.47 -0.57
N ALA A 100 -7.27 22.20 -1.77
CA ALA A 100 -8.06 22.33 -3.00
C ALA A 100 -9.24 21.35 -3.06
N THR A 101 -9.11 20.15 -2.49
CA THR A 101 -10.21 19.16 -2.43
C THR A 101 -11.40 19.66 -1.60
N PHE A 102 -11.18 20.52 -0.60
CA PHE A 102 -12.24 20.91 0.33
C PHE A 102 -13.24 21.95 -0.20
N GLY A 103 -13.07 22.49 -1.42
CA GLY A 103 -14.08 23.30 -2.15
C GLY A 103 -14.54 24.62 -1.50
N PHE A 104 -14.37 24.80 -0.19
CA PHE A 104 -14.82 25.91 0.64
C PHE A 104 -13.94 27.17 0.46
N LEU A 105 -12.74 26.99 -0.09
CA LEU A 105 -11.72 28.02 -0.26
C LEU A 105 -11.59 28.42 -1.74
N ASN A 106 -12.63 29.05 -2.29
CA ASN A 106 -12.64 29.45 -3.71
C ASN A 106 -11.62 30.57 -4.02
N ASN A 107 -11.21 31.35 -3.01
CA ASN A 107 -10.21 32.40 -3.14
C ASN A 107 -8.78 31.83 -3.15
N LEU A 108 -8.02 32.09 -4.22
CA LEU A 108 -6.63 31.62 -4.38
C LEU A 108 -5.73 31.98 -3.19
N LYS A 109 -5.85 33.20 -2.64
CA LYS A 109 -5.08 33.66 -1.47
C LYS A 109 -5.40 32.86 -0.20
N LEU A 110 -6.68 32.54 0.01
CA LEU A 110 -7.11 31.77 1.18
C LEU A 110 -6.69 30.29 1.03
N ARG A 111 -6.71 29.76 -0.21
CA ARG A 111 -6.18 28.42 -0.51
C ARG A 111 -4.67 28.33 -0.29
N LEU A 112 -3.90 29.30 -0.76
CA LEU A 112 -2.45 29.39 -0.51
C LEU A 112 -2.15 29.52 0.99
N GLY A 113 -2.87 30.38 1.70
CA GLY A 113 -2.73 30.55 3.15
C GLY A 113 -3.08 29.27 3.93
N GLY A 114 -4.19 28.61 3.60
CA GLY A 114 -4.58 27.33 4.18
C GLY A 114 -3.56 26.23 3.91
N SER A 115 -3.06 26.13 2.68
CA SER A 115 -2.00 25.18 2.31
C SER A 115 -0.72 25.42 3.10
N PHE A 116 -0.34 26.69 3.29
CA PHE A 116 0.84 27.05 4.07
C PHE A 116 0.68 26.68 5.55
N LEU A 117 -0.51 26.86 6.14
CA LEU A 117 -0.79 26.45 7.51
C LEU A 117 -0.71 24.92 7.69
N VAL A 118 -1.29 24.14 6.77
CA VAL A 118 -1.20 22.67 6.79
C VAL A 118 0.25 22.22 6.62
N PHE A 119 1.01 22.87 5.74
CA PHE A 119 2.44 22.60 5.56
C PHE A 119 3.27 22.93 6.82
N LEU A 120 3.02 24.07 7.47
CA LEU A 120 3.68 24.42 8.73
C LEU A 120 3.33 23.43 9.85
N PHE A 121 2.09 22.97 9.90
CA PHE A 121 1.67 21.92 10.83
C PHE A 121 2.44 20.61 10.58
N TYR A 122 2.59 20.21 9.30
CA TYR A 122 3.43 19.08 8.94
C TYR A 122 4.89 19.27 9.37
N LEU A 123 5.49 20.43 9.11
CA LEU A 123 6.87 20.72 9.54
C LEU A 123 7.02 20.68 11.06
N TYR A 124 6.03 21.18 11.81
CA TYR A 124 6.01 21.08 13.27
C TYR A 124 5.99 19.63 13.74
N LEU A 125 5.13 18.78 13.16
CA LEU A 125 5.08 17.35 13.49
C LEU A 125 6.38 16.64 13.12
N PHE A 126 6.93 16.91 11.93
CA PHE A 126 8.20 16.37 11.46
C PHE A 126 9.35 16.74 12.42
N TRP A 127 9.37 17.99 12.90
CA TRP A 127 10.37 18.44 13.87
C TRP A 127 10.20 17.78 15.24
N LYS A 128 8.97 17.69 15.73
CA LYS A 128 8.62 17.09 17.02
C LYS A 128 8.95 15.59 17.07
N LEU A 129 8.73 14.87 15.96
CA LEU A 129 9.11 13.46 15.84
C LEU A 129 10.61 13.27 16.11
N GLY A 130 11.46 14.13 15.55
CA GLY A 130 12.91 14.03 15.72
C GLY A 130 13.44 14.31 17.12
N VAL A 131 12.66 14.97 17.99
CA VAL A 131 13.04 15.22 19.39
C VAL A 131 12.89 13.96 20.25
N SER A 132 12.02 13.04 19.84
CA SER A 132 11.73 11.82 20.62
C SER A 132 12.77 10.71 20.44
N PHE A 133 13.72 10.88 19.53
CA PHE A 133 14.67 9.84 19.14
C PHE A 133 16.13 10.27 19.38
N PRO A 134 17.01 9.34 19.77
CA PRO A 134 18.42 9.62 20.03
C PRO A 134 19.21 9.69 18.71
N ILE A 135 19.20 10.86 18.05
CA ILE A 135 19.89 11.10 16.76
C ILE A 135 21.24 11.86 16.99
N SER A 136 21.99 11.53 18.07
CA SER A 136 23.20 12.21 18.61
C SER A 136 24.07 12.98 17.58
N SER A 137 24.56 14.22 17.77
CA SER A 137 25.45 14.76 18.83
C SER A 137 25.27 16.30 19.05
N SER A 138 25.79 16.83 20.16
CA SER A 138 25.57 18.17 20.79
C SER A 138 25.88 19.45 19.98
N ARG A 139 26.07 19.40 18.66
CA ARG A 139 26.24 20.60 17.83
C ARG A 139 24.95 20.95 17.12
N HIS A 140 24.11 21.71 17.84
CA HIS A 140 22.84 22.22 17.36
C HIS A 140 23.03 23.28 16.25
N THR A 141 23.11 22.85 15.00
CA THR A 141 22.57 23.64 13.89
C THR A 141 21.24 23.03 13.46
N VAL A 142 20.18 23.83 13.60
CA VAL A 142 18.77 23.45 13.35
C VAL A 142 18.53 23.00 11.89
N PHE A 143 19.48 23.18 10.98
CA PHE A 143 19.35 22.77 9.57
C PHE A 143 20.53 21.91 9.07
N SER A 144 21.27 21.24 9.96
CA SER A 144 22.28 20.28 9.50
C SER A 144 21.62 19.12 8.75
N PHE A 145 22.34 18.57 7.79
CA PHE A 145 21.88 17.51 6.89
C PHE A 145 21.71 16.15 7.59
N GLU A 146 22.57 15.82 8.56
CA GLU A 146 22.57 14.52 9.25
C GLU A 146 21.29 14.29 10.09
N PRO A 147 20.82 15.25 10.92
CA PRO A 147 19.55 15.08 11.65
C PRO A 147 18.32 14.96 10.72
N CYS A 148 18.34 15.61 9.55
CA CYS A 148 17.28 15.50 8.56
C CYS A 148 17.21 14.08 7.98
N ILE A 149 18.35 13.50 7.56
CA ILE A 149 18.42 12.09 7.14
C ILE A 149 17.91 11.20 8.26
N GLY A 150 18.35 11.46 9.49
CA GLY A 150 17.99 10.63 10.63
C GLY A 150 16.48 10.56 10.84
N ARG A 151 15.78 11.69 10.73
CA ARG A 151 14.32 11.78 10.90
C ARG A 151 13.55 11.15 9.74
N VAL A 152 13.94 11.46 8.50
CA VAL A 152 13.30 10.86 7.32
C VAL A 152 13.52 9.34 7.32
N GLY A 153 14.70 8.89 7.76
CA GLY A 153 15.03 7.48 7.97
C GLY A 153 14.08 6.79 8.95
N ILE A 154 13.70 7.42 10.06
CA ILE A 154 12.76 6.82 11.02
C ILE A 154 11.38 6.64 10.38
N ILE A 155 10.91 7.65 9.65
CA ILE A 155 9.62 7.61 8.95
C ILE A 155 9.61 6.48 7.91
N GLY A 156 10.63 6.41 7.05
CA GLY A 156 10.68 5.39 6.02
C GLY A 156 10.98 3.99 6.54
N VAL A 157 11.79 3.82 7.61
CA VAL A 157 11.96 2.52 8.29
C VAL A 157 10.64 2.06 8.89
N THR A 158 9.84 2.97 9.47
CA THR A 158 8.50 2.64 9.97
C THR A 158 7.59 2.15 8.84
N ILE A 159 7.56 2.85 7.71
CA ILE A 159 6.79 2.44 6.51
C ILE A 159 7.26 1.07 6.02
N MET A 160 8.57 0.88 5.88
CA MET A 160 9.17 -0.37 5.40
C MET A 160 8.84 -1.54 6.33
N ALA A 161 8.89 -1.32 7.64
CA ALA A 161 8.57 -2.31 8.66
C ALA A 161 7.08 -2.69 8.65
N VAL A 162 6.18 -1.70 8.52
CA VAL A 162 4.73 -1.95 8.42
C VAL A 162 4.39 -2.73 7.16
N LEU A 163 4.92 -2.33 6.00
CA LEU A 163 4.69 -3.06 4.75
C LEU A 163 5.25 -4.47 4.79
N SER A 164 6.43 -4.65 5.41
CA SER A 164 7.05 -5.96 5.59
C SER A 164 6.27 -6.85 6.56
N GLY A 165 5.77 -6.31 7.68
CA GLY A 165 4.99 -7.03 8.67
C GLY A 165 3.63 -7.46 8.13
N PHE A 166 2.93 -6.56 7.42
CA PHE A 166 1.72 -6.90 6.68
C PHE A 166 1.97 -7.97 5.62
N GLY A 167 3.06 -7.83 4.83
CA GLY A 167 3.44 -8.79 3.81
C GLY A 167 3.76 -10.18 4.36
N ALA A 168 4.39 -10.26 5.53
CA ALA A 168 4.77 -11.52 6.18
C ALA A 168 3.55 -12.39 6.53
N VAL A 169 2.39 -11.79 6.76
CA VAL A 169 1.15 -12.50 7.10
C VAL A 169 0.25 -12.65 5.88
N ASN A 170 0.05 -11.56 5.13
CA ASN A 170 -0.88 -11.53 4.01
C ASN A 170 -0.41 -12.39 2.82
N TYR A 171 0.91 -12.53 2.61
CA TYR A 171 1.44 -13.32 1.50
C TYR A 171 1.19 -14.82 1.67
N PRO A 172 1.60 -15.47 2.80
CA PRO A 172 1.21 -16.86 3.06
C PRO A 172 -0.30 -17.06 3.01
N TYR A 173 -1.09 -16.15 3.60
CA TYR A 173 -2.56 -16.21 3.59
C TYR A 173 -3.15 -16.23 2.17
N THR A 174 -2.59 -15.43 1.25
CA THR A 174 -3.12 -15.33 -0.11
C THR A 174 -2.64 -16.46 -1.02
N CYS A 175 -1.42 -16.95 -0.82
CA CYS A 175 -0.78 -17.91 -1.73
C CYS A 175 -1.00 -19.38 -1.35
N MET A 176 -1.24 -19.68 -0.07
CA MET A 176 -1.44 -21.06 0.37
C MET A 176 -2.84 -21.56 0.06
N SER A 177 -2.91 -22.77 -0.50
CA SER A 177 -4.17 -23.48 -0.69
C SER A 177 -4.86 -23.88 0.62
N LEU A 178 -4.09 -23.95 1.72
CA LEU A 178 -4.58 -24.33 3.06
C LEU A 178 -5.62 -23.34 3.59
N PHE A 179 -5.51 -22.05 3.26
CA PHE A 179 -6.44 -21.01 3.72
C PHE A 179 -7.62 -20.77 2.76
N ILE A 180 -7.76 -21.59 1.71
CA ILE A 180 -8.89 -21.48 0.78
C ILE A 180 -10.12 -22.13 1.42
N HIS A 181 -11.21 -21.37 1.53
CA HIS A 181 -12.49 -21.92 1.97
C HIS A 181 -13.00 -22.95 0.94
N PRO A 182 -13.34 -24.18 1.36
CA PRO A 182 -13.87 -25.18 0.43
C PRO A 182 -15.27 -24.75 -0.02
N VAL A 183 -15.46 -24.57 -1.32
CA VAL A 183 -16.75 -24.23 -1.92
C VAL A 183 -17.25 -25.40 -2.76
N THR A 184 -18.49 -25.82 -2.52
CA THR A 184 -19.18 -26.84 -3.32
C THR A 184 -20.00 -26.15 -4.41
N ARG A 185 -20.02 -26.68 -5.63
CA ARG A 185 -20.81 -26.12 -6.75
C ARG A 185 -22.29 -25.96 -6.43
N ALA A 186 -22.85 -26.90 -5.67
CA ALA A 186 -24.23 -26.82 -5.19
C ALA A 186 -24.51 -25.55 -4.36
N ALA A 187 -23.54 -25.10 -3.54
CA ALA A 187 -23.69 -23.90 -2.73
C ALA A 187 -23.74 -22.62 -3.58
N ILE A 188 -22.97 -22.58 -4.68
CA ILE A 188 -23.00 -21.48 -5.65
C ILE A 188 -24.36 -21.43 -6.33
N ASP A 189 -24.87 -22.58 -6.80
CA ASP A 189 -26.17 -22.67 -7.47
C ASP A 189 -27.32 -22.25 -6.54
N THR A 190 -27.26 -22.60 -5.25
CA THR A 190 -28.26 -22.17 -4.26
C THR A 190 -28.21 -20.67 -4.02
N SER A 191 -27.03 -20.08 -3.88
CA SER A 191 -26.89 -18.63 -3.67
C SER A 191 -27.28 -17.84 -4.93
N GLU A 192 -26.99 -18.36 -6.13
CA GLU A 192 -27.41 -17.79 -7.41
C GLU A 192 -28.94 -17.80 -7.56
N LYS A 193 -29.59 -18.93 -7.22
CA LYS A 193 -31.06 -19.03 -7.19
C LYS A 193 -31.69 -18.04 -6.21
N ARG A 194 -31.14 -17.92 -5.00
CA ARG A 194 -31.61 -16.97 -3.96
C ARG A 194 -31.50 -15.52 -4.43
N LEU A 195 -30.37 -15.16 -5.06
CA LEU A 195 -30.18 -13.82 -5.63
C LEU A 195 -31.20 -13.55 -6.74
N MET A 196 -31.39 -14.49 -7.66
CA MET A 196 -32.37 -14.33 -8.75
C MET A 196 -33.81 -14.21 -8.25
N GLN A 197 -34.21 -15.00 -7.25
CA GLN A 197 -35.52 -14.88 -6.61
C GLN A 197 -35.72 -13.50 -5.99
N THR A 198 -34.73 -13.00 -5.23
CA THR A 198 -34.77 -11.67 -4.61
C THR A 198 -34.84 -10.56 -5.65
N PHE A 199 -34.06 -10.69 -6.73
CA PHE A 199 -34.07 -9.72 -7.83
C PHE A 199 -35.43 -9.69 -8.55
N ASN A 200 -36.07 -10.84 -8.75
CA ASN A 200 -37.41 -10.93 -9.31
C ASN A 200 -38.46 -10.26 -8.41
N MET A 201 -38.40 -10.47 -7.09
CA MET A 201 -39.28 -9.80 -6.12
C MET A 201 -39.06 -8.27 -6.14
N LEU A 202 -37.81 -7.83 -6.18
CA LEU A 202 -37.43 -6.43 -6.27
C LEU A 202 -37.96 -5.78 -7.56
N LEU A 203 -37.75 -6.43 -8.71
CA LEU A 203 -38.26 -5.96 -10.00
C LEU A 203 -39.79 -5.87 -10.00
N ALA A 204 -40.48 -6.87 -9.44
CA ALA A 204 -41.94 -6.86 -9.34
C ALA A 204 -42.44 -5.67 -8.50
N LYS A 205 -41.80 -5.38 -7.36
CA LYS A 205 -42.14 -4.22 -6.52
C LYS A 205 -41.79 -2.88 -7.17
N LYS A 206 -40.65 -2.77 -7.84
CA LYS A 206 -40.29 -1.57 -8.63
C LYS A 206 -41.27 -1.31 -9.77
N ARG A 207 -41.72 -2.36 -10.46
CA ARG A 207 -42.77 -2.26 -11.49
C ARG A 207 -44.09 -1.76 -10.88
N ARG A 208 -44.51 -2.30 -9.73
CA ARG A 208 -45.70 -1.81 -9.01
C ARG A 208 -45.58 -0.34 -8.62
N LEU A 209 -44.42 0.08 -8.12
CA LEU A 209 -44.17 1.49 -7.79
C LEU A 209 -44.29 2.40 -9.02
N CYS A 210 -43.70 2.00 -10.15
CA CYS A 210 -43.81 2.74 -11.41
C CYS A 210 -45.27 2.87 -11.87
N HIS A 211 -46.05 1.79 -11.78
CA HIS A 211 -47.50 1.84 -12.07
C HIS A 211 -48.23 2.85 -11.17
N PHE A 212 -47.98 2.84 -9.86
CA PHE A 212 -48.58 3.82 -8.94
C PHE A 212 -48.15 5.27 -9.24
N GLU A 213 -46.90 5.49 -9.68
CA GLU A 213 -46.42 6.82 -10.04
C GLU A 213 -47.01 7.30 -11.38
N LEU A 214 -47.25 6.39 -12.33
CA LEU A 214 -47.92 6.68 -13.60
C LEU A 214 -49.40 7.01 -13.40
N GLU A 215 -50.13 6.27 -12.56
CA GLU A 215 -51.52 6.57 -12.20
C GLU A 215 -51.68 7.91 -11.47
N LYS A 216 -50.63 8.35 -10.76
CA LYS A 216 -50.61 9.61 -10.03
C LYS A 216 -50.30 10.83 -10.90
N LYS A 217 -49.77 10.65 -12.12
CA LYS A 217 -49.67 11.75 -13.10
C LYS A 217 -51.06 11.99 -13.69
N PRO A 218 -51.76 13.09 -13.35
CA PRO A 218 -53.04 13.36 -13.97
C PRO A 218 -52.80 13.61 -15.45
N SER A 219 -53.46 12.82 -16.30
CA SER A 219 -53.73 13.19 -17.68
C SER A 219 -54.35 14.58 -17.66
N THR A 220 -53.67 15.58 -18.21
CA THR A 220 -54.23 16.91 -18.45
C THR A 220 -55.36 16.77 -19.47
N ASN A 221 -56.53 16.32 -19.03
CA ASN A 221 -57.73 16.25 -19.86
C ASN A 221 -58.80 17.16 -19.25
N ASN A 222 -59.12 18.21 -19.99
CA ASN A 222 -59.75 19.43 -19.53
C ASN A 222 -61.29 19.32 -19.48
N GLY A 223 -61.84 18.19 -19.01
CA GLY A 223 -63.27 17.92 -19.11
C GLY A 223 -63.81 16.96 -18.06
N SER A 224 -64.06 17.45 -16.84
CA SER A 224 -65.16 17.05 -15.93
C SER A 224 -64.85 17.45 -14.48
N LYS A 225 -65.10 18.71 -14.14
CA LYS A 225 -64.82 19.31 -12.82
C LYS A 225 -65.58 18.68 -11.65
N PHE A 226 -66.58 17.84 -11.88
CA PHE A 226 -67.41 17.26 -10.83
C PHE A 226 -66.97 15.85 -10.41
N TRP A 227 -66.49 15.02 -11.35
CA TRP A 227 -65.98 13.67 -11.06
C TRP A 227 -64.58 13.71 -10.40
N GLY A 228 -63.79 14.75 -10.68
CA GLY A 228 -62.47 14.93 -10.08
C GLY A 228 -62.47 15.28 -8.58
N VAL A 229 -63.53 15.87 -8.04
CA VAL A 229 -63.60 16.25 -6.61
C VAL A 229 -63.95 15.05 -5.73
N ILE A 230 -64.84 14.17 -6.19
CA ILE A 230 -65.21 12.95 -5.46
C ILE A 230 -64.04 11.94 -5.47
N GLN A 231 -63.30 11.86 -6.58
CA GLN A 231 -62.10 11.03 -6.67
C GLN A 231 -60.93 11.62 -5.85
N ALA A 232 -60.79 12.94 -5.77
CA ALA A 232 -59.76 13.63 -4.96
C ALA A 232 -60.00 13.54 -3.45
N VAL A 233 -61.25 13.43 -2.99
CA VAL A 233 -61.60 13.25 -1.57
C VAL A 233 -61.47 11.77 -1.16
N GLY A 234 -61.86 10.83 -2.02
CA GLY A 234 -61.64 9.39 -1.79
C GLY A 234 -60.16 8.98 -1.76
N THR A 235 -59.30 9.63 -2.55
CA THR A 235 -57.85 9.37 -2.58
C THR A 235 -57.05 10.12 -1.50
N LYS A 236 -57.58 11.21 -0.92
CA LYS A 236 -56.95 11.90 0.22
C LYS A 236 -57.20 11.22 1.57
N LEU A 237 -58.27 10.43 1.70
CA LEU A 237 -58.58 9.64 2.91
C LEU A 237 -58.10 8.17 2.83
N SER A 238 -57.85 7.65 1.63
CA SER A 238 -57.41 6.27 1.44
C SER A 238 -55.91 6.18 1.16
N GLY A 239 -55.11 5.94 2.20
CA GLY A 239 -53.86 5.13 2.26
C GLY A 239 -52.73 5.26 1.21
N SER A 240 -52.89 5.97 0.10
CA SER A 240 -52.01 5.91 -1.08
C SER A 240 -50.63 6.50 -0.83
N ASN A 241 -50.54 7.61 -0.10
CA ASN A 241 -49.25 8.21 0.28
C ASN A 241 -48.49 7.38 1.34
N ILE A 242 -49.21 6.62 2.17
CA ILE A 242 -48.61 5.75 3.20
C ILE A 242 -48.13 4.45 2.53
N ASN A 243 -48.94 3.86 1.64
CA ASN A 243 -48.59 2.66 0.87
C ASN A 243 -47.42 2.88 -0.09
N THR A 244 -47.29 4.06 -0.71
CA THR A 244 -46.15 4.38 -1.58
C THR A 244 -44.85 4.59 -0.81
N ARG A 245 -44.89 5.17 0.41
CA ARG A 245 -43.71 5.28 1.27
C ARG A 245 -43.28 3.92 1.82
N ALA A 246 -44.21 3.14 2.36
CA ALA A 246 -43.95 1.77 2.83
C ALA A 246 -43.37 0.88 1.71
N LEU A 247 -43.89 0.98 0.48
CA LEU A 247 -43.35 0.26 -0.67
C LEU A 247 -41.94 0.73 -1.05
N LYS A 248 -41.64 2.03 -0.92
CA LYS A 248 -40.28 2.57 -1.14
C LYS A 248 -39.31 2.07 -0.08
N ASP A 249 -39.72 2.02 1.19
CA ASP A 249 -38.90 1.49 2.28
C ASP A 249 -38.64 -0.01 2.11
N GLU A 250 -39.64 -0.78 1.70
CA GLU A 250 -39.49 -2.20 1.39
C GLU A 250 -38.60 -2.45 0.15
N ILE A 251 -38.66 -1.58 -0.86
CA ILE A 251 -37.73 -1.62 -1.99
C ILE A 251 -36.30 -1.33 -1.51
N ALA A 252 -36.12 -0.34 -0.63
CA ALA A 252 -34.81 0.01 -0.10
C ALA A 252 -34.19 -1.15 0.71
N SER A 253 -34.98 -1.82 1.55
CA SER A 253 -34.51 -3.00 2.29
C SER A 253 -34.20 -4.19 1.38
N LEU A 254 -35.04 -4.46 0.38
CA LEU A 254 -34.77 -5.51 -0.63
C LEU A 254 -33.55 -5.20 -1.49
N GLU A 255 -33.30 -3.92 -1.81
CA GLU A 255 -32.07 -3.51 -2.48
C GLU A 255 -30.84 -3.82 -1.63
N GLU A 256 -30.87 -3.54 -0.33
CA GLU A 256 -29.77 -3.84 0.59
C GLU A 256 -29.51 -5.36 0.67
N VAL A 257 -30.57 -6.17 0.84
CA VAL A 257 -30.47 -7.64 0.81
C VAL A 257 -29.90 -8.13 -0.53
N SER A 258 -30.34 -7.57 -1.65
CA SER A 258 -29.81 -7.94 -2.98
C SER A 258 -28.33 -7.62 -3.15
N ARG A 259 -27.85 -6.51 -2.59
CA ARG A 259 -26.42 -6.16 -2.59
C ARG A 259 -25.62 -7.14 -1.74
N HIS A 260 -26.13 -7.50 -0.56
CA HIS A 260 -25.48 -8.50 0.30
C HIS A 260 -25.38 -9.87 -0.39
N LEU A 261 -26.47 -10.37 -0.98
CA LEU A 261 -26.48 -11.64 -1.72
C LEU A 261 -25.56 -11.61 -2.94
N PHE A 262 -25.47 -10.48 -3.65
CA PHE A 262 -24.56 -10.31 -4.78
C PHE A 262 -23.10 -10.38 -4.34
N LEU A 263 -22.73 -9.66 -3.27
CA LEU A 263 -21.37 -9.69 -2.72
C LEU A 263 -20.99 -11.08 -2.22
N GLU A 264 -21.94 -11.79 -1.60
CA GLU A 264 -21.75 -13.18 -1.19
C GLU A 264 -21.51 -14.11 -2.39
N LEU A 265 -22.36 -14.05 -3.42
CA LEU A 265 -22.18 -14.87 -4.62
C LEU A 265 -20.84 -14.57 -5.30
N HIS A 266 -20.46 -13.30 -5.37
CA HIS A 266 -19.16 -12.87 -5.89
C HIS A 266 -18.01 -13.48 -5.07
N GLN A 267 -18.09 -13.49 -3.73
CA GLN A 267 -17.08 -14.13 -2.88
C GLN A 267 -16.97 -15.64 -3.14
N LEU A 268 -18.10 -16.34 -3.28
CA LEU A 268 -18.12 -17.78 -3.59
C LEU A 268 -17.49 -18.06 -4.97
N ARG A 269 -17.81 -17.26 -5.99
CA ARG A 269 -17.19 -17.36 -7.33
C ARG A 269 -15.69 -17.08 -7.27
N CYS A 270 -15.24 -16.05 -6.56
CA CYS A 270 -13.82 -15.79 -6.35
C CYS A 270 -13.10 -16.94 -5.62
N ALA A 271 -13.77 -17.62 -4.67
CA ALA A 271 -13.20 -18.78 -3.99
C ALA A 271 -13.11 -19.99 -4.94
N GLU A 272 -14.13 -20.24 -5.77
CA GLU A 272 -14.09 -21.24 -6.85
C GLU A 272 -12.89 -21.00 -7.79
N GLU A 273 -12.72 -19.77 -8.29
CA GLU A 273 -11.59 -19.40 -9.14
C GLU A 273 -10.23 -19.65 -8.46
N ARG A 274 -10.13 -19.41 -7.14
CA ARG A 274 -8.90 -19.71 -6.39
C ARG A 274 -8.64 -21.21 -6.27
N ILE A 275 -9.68 -22.02 -6.08
CA ILE A 275 -9.56 -23.48 -6.06
C ILE A 275 -9.08 -23.96 -7.44
N GLU A 276 -9.69 -23.48 -8.51
CA GLU A 276 -9.28 -23.82 -9.88
C GLU A 276 -7.84 -23.36 -10.17
N PHE A 277 -7.48 -22.14 -9.78
CA PHE A 277 -6.12 -21.63 -9.90
C PHE A 277 -5.11 -22.51 -9.16
N SER A 278 -5.43 -22.96 -7.94
CA SER A 278 -4.54 -23.82 -7.13
C SER A 278 -4.21 -25.16 -7.79
N ARG A 279 -5.11 -25.67 -8.65
CA ARG A 279 -4.90 -26.90 -9.42
C ARG A 279 -3.97 -26.72 -10.61
N THR A 280 -3.79 -25.49 -11.09
CA THR A 280 -2.87 -25.20 -12.21
C THR A 280 -1.41 -25.34 -11.78
N LEU A 281 -0.51 -25.63 -12.72
CA LEU A 281 0.94 -25.67 -12.46
C LEU A 281 1.46 -24.35 -11.86
N LYS A 282 0.92 -23.22 -12.33
CA LYS A 282 1.23 -21.89 -11.79
C LYS A 282 0.77 -21.77 -10.33
N GLY A 283 -0.43 -22.26 -10.02
CA GLY A 283 -0.95 -22.30 -8.65
C GLY A 283 -0.12 -23.19 -7.72
N GLN A 284 0.30 -24.37 -8.18
CA GLN A 284 1.18 -25.26 -7.41
C GLN A 284 2.52 -24.60 -7.07
N TYR A 285 3.12 -23.89 -8.03
CA TYR A 285 4.33 -23.09 -7.78
C TYR A 285 4.10 -22.02 -6.72
N PHE A 286 3.01 -21.23 -6.80
CA PHE A 286 2.69 -20.22 -5.78
C PHE A 286 2.38 -20.83 -4.42
N ASN A 287 1.78 -22.01 -4.37
CA ASN A 287 1.52 -22.72 -3.13
C ASN A 287 2.82 -23.16 -2.45
N PHE A 288 3.75 -23.76 -3.21
CA PHE A 288 5.10 -24.11 -2.73
C PHE A 288 5.85 -22.88 -2.22
N LEU A 289 5.82 -21.79 -3.00
CA LEU A 289 6.42 -20.51 -2.62
C LEU A 289 5.78 -19.96 -1.34
N GLY A 290 4.46 -20.12 -1.17
CA GLY A 290 3.74 -19.80 0.05
C GLY A 290 4.30 -20.53 1.28
N TYR A 291 4.51 -21.85 1.20
CA TYR A 291 5.13 -22.62 2.29
C TYR A 291 6.53 -22.15 2.64
N PHE A 292 7.38 -21.93 1.62
CA PHE A 292 8.72 -21.40 1.84
C PHE A 292 8.69 -20.04 2.56
N PHE A 293 7.86 -19.10 2.08
CA PHE A 293 7.74 -17.79 2.72
C PHE A 293 7.14 -17.86 4.11
N CYS A 294 6.24 -18.80 4.40
CA CYS A 294 5.71 -19.00 5.74
C CYS A 294 6.80 -19.41 6.73
N VAL A 295 7.64 -20.40 6.37
CA VAL A 295 8.80 -20.80 7.18
C VAL A 295 9.74 -19.61 7.39
N TYR A 296 10.04 -18.85 6.33
CA TYR A 296 10.86 -17.64 6.43
C TYR A 296 10.23 -16.58 7.35
N CYS A 297 8.93 -16.35 7.28
CA CYS A 297 8.24 -15.36 8.11
C CYS A 297 8.23 -15.76 9.58
N ILE A 298 7.99 -17.05 9.90
CA ILE A 298 8.09 -17.58 11.27
C ILE A 298 9.52 -17.40 11.79
N TRP A 299 10.52 -17.80 11.01
CA TRP A 299 11.92 -17.61 11.34
C TRP A 299 12.24 -16.14 11.61
N LYS A 300 11.80 -15.22 10.74
CA LYS A 300 12.03 -13.79 10.89
C LYS A 300 11.36 -13.22 12.15
N ILE A 301 10.14 -13.64 12.47
CA ILE A 301 9.46 -13.26 13.72
C ILE A 301 10.28 -13.70 14.93
N ILE A 302 10.76 -14.95 14.95
CA ILE A 302 11.59 -15.48 16.05
C ILE A 302 12.89 -14.67 16.19
N VAL A 303 13.58 -14.40 15.08
CA VAL A 303 14.81 -13.60 15.07
C VAL A 303 14.55 -12.18 15.55
N SER A 304 13.49 -11.50 15.09
CA SER A 304 13.15 -10.16 15.55
C SER A 304 12.81 -10.14 17.05
N ILE A 305 12.11 -11.16 17.58
CA ILE A 305 11.87 -11.31 19.03
C ILE A 305 13.20 -11.46 19.78
N ALA A 306 14.09 -12.32 19.30
CA ALA A 306 15.39 -12.56 19.92
C ALA A 306 16.27 -11.30 19.91
N ASN A 307 16.29 -10.56 18.80
CA ASN A 307 17.04 -9.30 18.67
C ASN A 307 16.56 -8.26 19.70
N ILE A 308 15.24 -8.14 19.88
CA ILE A 308 14.64 -7.21 20.86
C ILE A 308 14.95 -7.65 22.29
N LEU A 309 14.79 -8.94 22.60
CA LEU A 309 14.93 -9.47 23.97
C LEU A 309 16.38 -9.49 24.44
N PHE A 310 17.31 -9.94 23.60
CA PHE A 310 18.73 -10.09 23.94
C PHE A 310 19.56 -8.85 23.58
N ASN A 311 18.93 -7.79 23.07
CA ASN A 311 19.58 -6.59 22.54
C ASN A 311 20.76 -6.92 21.58
N ARG A 312 20.67 -8.07 20.90
CA ARG A 312 21.73 -8.65 20.06
C ARG A 312 21.64 -8.03 18.66
N VAL A 313 21.84 -6.73 18.57
CA VAL A 313 21.79 -6.02 17.30
C VAL A 313 23.22 -5.60 16.93
N GLY A 314 23.68 -5.95 15.72
CA GLY A 314 25.00 -5.57 15.20
C GLY A 314 26.17 -6.56 15.39
N LEU A 315 25.93 -7.83 15.74
CA LEU A 315 27.00 -8.83 15.81
C LEU A 315 27.23 -9.53 14.44
N GLN A 316 28.27 -9.04 13.75
CA GLN A 316 28.80 -9.45 12.44
C GLN A 316 27.84 -9.32 11.25
N ASP A 317 28.36 -8.78 10.15
CA ASP A 317 27.63 -8.71 8.89
C ASP A 317 27.25 -10.14 8.45
N PRO A 318 26.00 -10.41 8.05
CA PRO A 318 25.53 -11.77 7.75
C PRO A 318 26.36 -12.44 6.64
N ILE A 319 26.90 -11.63 5.73
CA ILE A 319 27.80 -12.06 4.66
C ILE A 319 29.16 -12.47 5.25
N THR A 320 29.78 -11.61 6.06
CA THR A 320 31.08 -11.88 6.70
C THR A 320 31.02 -13.13 7.55
N ARG A 321 29.95 -13.31 8.33
CA ARG A 321 29.73 -14.51 9.15
C ARG A 321 29.46 -15.75 8.31
N GLY A 322 28.71 -15.62 7.21
CA GLY A 322 28.47 -16.71 6.28
C GLY A 322 29.76 -17.17 5.58
N ILE A 323 30.61 -16.23 5.17
CA ILE A 323 31.92 -16.50 4.57
C ILE A 323 32.85 -17.14 5.61
N ASP A 324 32.90 -16.63 6.84
CA ASP A 324 33.72 -17.19 7.92
C ASP A 324 33.35 -18.64 8.24
N ILE A 325 32.04 -18.93 8.33
CA ILE A 325 31.54 -20.31 8.49
C ILE A 325 31.92 -21.18 7.28
N ALA A 326 31.78 -20.67 6.06
CA ALA A 326 32.13 -21.41 4.85
C ALA A 326 33.64 -21.70 4.76
N VAL A 327 34.50 -20.73 5.09
CA VAL A 327 35.96 -20.91 5.12
C VAL A 327 36.36 -21.93 6.18
N HIS A 328 35.79 -21.83 7.39
CA HIS A 328 36.10 -22.78 8.47
C HIS A 328 35.58 -24.20 8.18
N TYR A 329 34.45 -24.34 7.47
CA TYR A 329 33.86 -25.65 7.17
C TYR A 329 34.49 -26.32 5.94
N PHE A 330 34.87 -25.54 4.91
CA PHE A 330 35.38 -26.08 3.65
C PHE A 330 36.91 -26.05 3.51
N GLY A 331 37.65 -25.39 4.42
CA GLY A 331 39.11 -25.46 4.49
C GLY A 331 39.87 -24.94 3.27
N PHE A 332 39.20 -24.25 2.33
CA PHE A 332 39.82 -23.66 1.15
C PHE A 332 40.51 -22.34 1.49
N THR A 333 41.67 -22.10 0.89
CA THR A 333 42.32 -20.77 0.81
C THR A 333 41.50 -19.88 -0.12
N PHE A 334 40.32 -19.49 0.34
CA PHE A 334 39.38 -18.67 -0.43
C PHE A 334 39.84 -17.21 -0.35
N ASP A 335 39.93 -16.54 -1.49
CA ASP A 335 40.23 -15.10 -1.52
C ASP A 335 39.01 -14.31 -1.05
N VAL A 336 38.90 -14.20 0.29
CA VAL A 336 37.82 -13.55 1.03
C VAL A 336 37.49 -12.16 0.47
N PRO A 337 38.45 -11.25 0.22
CA PRO A 337 38.13 -9.91 -0.28
C PRO A 337 37.45 -9.96 -1.66
N PHE A 338 37.99 -10.71 -2.63
CA PHE A 338 37.40 -10.81 -3.97
C PHE A 338 35.97 -11.34 -3.95
N TRP A 339 35.73 -12.47 -3.28
CA TRP A 339 34.41 -13.10 -3.26
C TRP A 339 33.41 -12.35 -2.39
N SER A 340 33.85 -11.73 -1.30
CA SER A 340 32.98 -10.90 -0.46
C SER A 340 32.41 -9.72 -1.24
N GLN A 341 33.21 -9.07 -2.10
CA GLN A 341 32.77 -7.99 -2.97
C GLN A 341 31.72 -8.46 -3.98
N GLN A 342 31.97 -9.58 -4.67
CA GLN A 342 31.03 -10.12 -5.67
C GLN A 342 29.70 -10.53 -5.03
N ILE A 343 29.74 -11.21 -3.88
CA ILE A 343 28.53 -11.62 -3.15
C ILE A 343 27.76 -10.40 -2.66
N SER A 344 28.43 -9.39 -2.10
CA SER A 344 27.80 -8.14 -1.70
C SER A 344 27.17 -7.41 -2.88
N PHE A 345 27.82 -7.36 -4.04
CA PHE A 345 27.27 -6.78 -5.26
C PHE A 345 25.95 -7.46 -5.68
N TRP A 346 25.98 -8.80 -5.81
CA TRP A 346 24.78 -9.57 -6.18
C TRP A 346 23.66 -9.41 -5.16
N LEU A 347 23.99 -9.48 -3.87
CA LEU A 347 23.01 -9.34 -2.79
C LEU A 347 22.38 -7.94 -2.80
N VAL A 348 23.17 -6.88 -2.93
CA VAL A 348 22.68 -5.51 -3.03
C VAL A 348 21.80 -5.36 -4.27
N GLY A 349 22.22 -5.86 -5.43
CA GLY A 349 21.41 -5.84 -6.66
C GLY A 349 20.05 -6.53 -6.49
N VAL A 350 20.03 -7.71 -5.84
CA VAL A 350 18.77 -8.41 -5.53
C VAL A 350 17.91 -7.60 -4.56
N ILE A 351 18.50 -6.99 -3.52
CA ILE A 351 17.76 -6.12 -2.58
C ILE A 351 17.16 -4.91 -3.30
N VAL A 352 17.92 -4.28 -4.20
CA VAL A 352 17.45 -3.11 -4.97
C VAL A 352 16.27 -3.51 -5.87
N ILE A 353 16.41 -4.57 -6.67
CA ILE A 353 15.35 -5.01 -7.60
C ILE A 353 14.10 -5.45 -6.83
N THR A 354 14.27 -6.23 -5.77
CA THR A 354 13.15 -6.73 -4.96
C THR A 354 12.47 -5.60 -4.18
N SER A 355 13.22 -4.62 -3.65
CA SER A 355 12.65 -3.47 -2.94
C SER A 355 11.87 -2.54 -3.86
N ILE A 356 12.41 -2.20 -5.03
CA ILE A 356 11.71 -1.38 -6.03
C ILE A 356 10.43 -2.08 -6.50
N ARG A 357 10.54 -3.34 -6.94
CA ARG A 357 9.38 -4.10 -7.43
C ARG A 357 8.34 -4.30 -6.33
N GLY A 358 8.78 -4.67 -5.13
CA GLY A 358 7.92 -4.89 -3.97
C GLY A 358 7.12 -3.63 -3.62
N LEU A 359 7.82 -2.51 -3.47
CA LEU A 359 7.19 -1.22 -3.21
C LEU A 359 6.21 -0.82 -4.32
N LEU A 360 6.62 -0.85 -5.60
CA LEU A 360 5.73 -0.45 -6.69
C LEU A 360 4.45 -1.28 -6.76
N ILE A 361 4.54 -2.60 -6.54
CA ILE A 361 3.34 -3.46 -6.50
C ILE A 361 2.44 -3.11 -5.31
N THR A 362 3.01 -2.90 -4.12
CA THR A 362 2.22 -2.53 -2.93
C THR A 362 1.55 -1.17 -3.11
N LEU A 363 2.26 -0.18 -3.65
CA LEU A 363 1.73 1.15 -3.93
C LEU A 363 0.63 1.11 -4.99
N THR A 364 0.78 0.34 -6.06
CA THR A 364 -0.30 0.17 -7.05
C THR A 364 -1.56 -0.45 -6.42
N LYS A 365 -1.42 -1.47 -5.56
CA LYS A 365 -2.58 -2.08 -4.87
C LYS A 365 -3.25 -1.09 -3.91
N PHE A 366 -2.45 -0.38 -3.11
CA PHE A 366 -2.94 0.62 -2.17
C PHE A 366 -3.62 1.78 -2.90
N PHE A 367 -3.03 2.21 -4.01
CA PHE A 367 -3.60 3.20 -4.91
C PHE A 367 -4.99 2.78 -5.36
N TYR A 368 -5.15 1.60 -5.98
CA TYR A 368 -6.45 1.14 -6.44
C TYR A 368 -7.48 0.91 -5.33
N ALA A 369 -7.03 0.59 -4.11
CA ALA A 369 -7.92 0.40 -2.97
C ALA A 369 -8.51 1.72 -2.43
N ILE A 370 -7.79 2.85 -2.58
CA ILE A 370 -8.13 4.14 -1.93
C ILE A 370 -8.45 5.23 -2.96
N ALA A 371 -8.05 5.06 -4.22
CA ALA A 371 -8.23 6.04 -5.27
C ALA A 371 -9.71 6.35 -5.49
N SER A 372 -10.09 7.56 -5.08
CA SER A 372 -11.33 8.19 -5.50
C SER A 372 -11.01 9.29 -6.50
N THR A 373 -11.92 9.55 -7.44
CA THR A 373 -11.76 10.59 -8.46
C THR A 373 -11.52 11.97 -7.84
N LYS A 374 -12.00 12.23 -6.61
CA LYS A 374 -11.83 13.53 -5.92
C LYS A 374 -10.48 13.72 -5.24
N SER A 375 -9.80 12.63 -4.84
CA SER A 375 -8.56 12.66 -4.06
C SER A 375 -7.35 12.08 -4.79
N PHE A 376 -7.52 11.67 -6.06
CA PHE A 376 -6.47 11.10 -6.91
C PHE A 376 -5.13 11.85 -6.80
N ASN A 377 -5.16 13.18 -6.99
CA ASN A 377 -3.97 14.03 -6.97
C ASN A 377 -3.19 13.95 -5.64
N VAL A 378 -3.93 13.98 -4.51
CA VAL A 378 -3.35 13.91 -3.16
C VAL A 378 -2.76 12.53 -2.91
N ILE A 379 -3.48 11.48 -3.31
CA ILE A 379 -3.05 10.09 -3.11
C ILE A 379 -1.76 9.82 -3.90
N VAL A 380 -1.66 10.27 -5.15
CA VAL A 380 -0.46 10.10 -5.97
C VAL A 380 0.76 10.79 -5.34
N LEU A 381 0.62 12.03 -4.90
CA LEU A 381 1.72 12.76 -4.26
C LEU A 381 2.11 12.14 -2.91
N PHE A 382 1.13 11.63 -2.16
CA PHE A 382 1.39 10.87 -0.94
C PHE A 382 2.16 9.58 -1.22
N ILE A 383 1.81 8.85 -2.29
CA ILE A 383 2.54 7.68 -2.76
C ILE A 383 3.99 8.05 -3.15
N ALA A 384 4.21 9.18 -3.83
CA ALA A 384 5.55 9.67 -4.13
C ALA A 384 6.35 9.94 -2.84
N HIS A 385 5.72 10.55 -1.83
CA HIS A 385 6.35 10.82 -0.54
C HIS A 385 6.72 9.53 0.22
N VAL A 386 5.80 8.56 0.28
CA VAL A 386 6.04 7.22 0.85
C VAL A 386 7.18 6.51 0.12
N MET A 387 7.22 6.62 -1.20
CA MET A 387 8.28 6.04 -2.02
C MET A 387 9.66 6.65 -1.73
N GLY A 388 9.77 7.99 -1.71
CA GLY A 388 11.03 8.67 -1.42
C GLY A 388 11.57 8.38 -0.01
N THR A 389 10.70 8.41 1.00
CA THR A 389 11.06 8.05 2.39
C THR A 389 11.50 6.59 2.53
N TYR A 390 10.80 5.66 1.87
CA TYR A 390 11.13 4.23 1.86
C TYR A 390 12.49 3.95 1.23
N PHE A 391 12.77 4.54 0.07
CA PHE A 391 14.02 4.29 -0.64
C PHE A 391 15.22 4.91 0.09
N LEU A 392 15.08 6.12 0.63
CA LEU A 392 16.11 6.71 1.50
C LEU A 392 16.41 5.80 2.70
N SER A 393 15.36 5.27 3.34
CA SER A 393 15.52 4.37 4.49
C SER A 393 16.12 3.01 4.13
N SER A 394 15.80 2.50 2.94
CA SER A 394 16.38 1.27 2.41
C SER A 394 17.89 1.41 2.23
N VAL A 395 18.35 2.56 1.71
CA VAL A 395 19.79 2.87 1.57
C VAL A 395 20.47 2.99 2.93
N VAL A 396 19.84 3.63 3.92
CA VAL A 396 20.36 3.72 5.30
C VAL A 396 20.56 2.32 5.91
N LEU A 397 19.61 1.41 5.72
CA LEU A 397 19.69 0.03 6.25
C LEU A 397 20.64 -0.87 5.44
N LEU A 398 20.86 -0.57 4.17
CA LEU A 398 21.74 -1.34 3.28
C LEU A 398 23.20 -1.37 3.78
N ARG A 399 23.62 -0.36 4.55
CA ARG A 399 24.94 -0.29 5.20
C ARG A 399 25.30 -1.57 5.96
N MET A 400 24.34 -2.19 6.64
CA MET A 400 24.58 -3.40 7.45
C MET A 400 24.68 -4.68 6.62
N ASN A 401 24.35 -4.62 5.34
CA ASN A 401 24.46 -5.73 4.40
C ASN A 401 25.75 -5.65 3.55
N MET A 402 26.60 -4.66 3.78
CA MET A 402 27.87 -4.46 3.06
C MET A 402 29.07 -4.83 3.91
N THR A 403 30.19 -5.17 3.27
CA THR A 403 31.47 -5.42 3.96
C THR A 403 32.03 -4.15 4.60
N ALA A 404 32.93 -4.31 5.57
CA ALA A 404 33.42 -3.23 6.43
C ALA A 404 34.10 -2.07 5.69
N GLU A 405 34.76 -2.33 4.56
CA GLU A 405 35.46 -1.30 3.77
C GLU A 405 34.48 -0.28 3.16
N TYR A 406 33.46 -0.75 2.43
CA TYR A 406 32.44 0.12 1.82
C TYR A 406 31.56 0.82 2.86
N ARG A 407 31.40 0.22 4.04
CA ARG A 407 30.68 0.81 5.17
C ARG A 407 31.31 2.14 5.61
N THR A 408 32.63 2.29 5.54
CA THR A 408 33.32 3.52 5.99
C THR A 408 32.93 4.73 5.16
N ILE A 409 32.80 4.56 3.83
CA ILE A 409 32.47 5.62 2.89
C ILE A 409 31.01 6.09 3.10
N LEU A 410 30.08 5.16 3.26
CA LEU A 410 28.69 5.50 3.56
C LEU A 410 28.56 6.21 4.92
N THR A 411 29.40 5.85 5.91
CA THR A 411 29.42 6.51 7.22
C THR A 411 29.91 7.96 7.12
N GLN A 412 30.88 8.24 6.24
CA GLN A 412 31.34 9.60 5.98
C GLN A 412 30.26 10.48 5.34
N ILE A 413 29.39 9.90 4.50
CA ILE A 413 28.36 10.63 3.76
C ILE A 413 27.08 10.82 4.62
N LEU A 414 26.68 9.79 5.38
CA LEU A 414 25.46 9.82 6.20
C LEU A 414 25.68 10.42 7.60
N GLY A 415 26.92 10.62 8.01
CA GLY A 415 27.28 11.10 9.35
C GLY A 415 27.22 10.01 10.43
N ASP A 416 27.36 10.41 11.69
CA ASP A 416 27.36 9.52 12.86
C ASP A 416 25.94 9.10 13.29
N LEU A 417 25.14 8.60 12.34
CA LEU A 417 23.83 8.06 12.66
C LEU A 417 23.97 6.78 13.49
N GLN A 418 23.16 6.62 14.53
CA GLN A 418 23.13 5.39 15.33
C GLN A 418 22.38 4.27 14.57
N PHE A 419 23.00 3.66 13.57
CA PHE A 419 22.38 2.66 12.69
C PHE A 419 21.75 1.46 13.42
N HIS A 420 22.31 1.08 14.57
CA HIS A 420 21.77 0.03 15.44
C HIS A 420 20.34 0.35 15.90
N PHE A 421 20.07 1.62 16.19
CA PHE A 421 18.73 2.09 16.56
C PHE A 421 17.72 1.84 15.43
N TYR A 422 18.08 2.10 14.17
CA TYR A 422 17.18 1.90 13.02
C TYR A 422 16.82 0.43 12.81
N HIS A 423 17.76 -0.50 12.98
CA HIS A 423 17.48 -1.93 12.88
C HIS A 423 16.59 -2.41 14.03
N ARG A 424 16.86 -1.97 15.25
CA ARG A 424 16.00 -2.29 16.39
C ARG A 424 14.61 -1.70 16.21
N TRP A 425 14.51 -0.46 15.73
CA TRP A 425 13.24 0.20 15.43
C TRP A 425 12.46 -0.56 14.35
N PHE A 426 13.15 -1.00 13.28
CA PHE A 426 12.56 -1.85 12.26
C PHE A 426 11.97 -3.13 12.86
N ASP A 427 12.73 -3.88 13.66
CA ASP A 427 12.28 -5.14 14.27
C ASP A 427 11.06 -4.94 15.17
N VAL A 428 11.03 -3.86 15.97
CA VAL A 428 9.90 -3.53 16.84
C VAL A 428 8.64 -3.24 16.03
N ILE A 429 8.72 -2.33 15.06
CA ILE A 429 7.56 -1.96 14.23
C ILE A 429 7.09 -3.13 13.36
N PHE A 430 8.03 -3.94 12.84
CA PHE A 430 7.73 -5.15 12.08
C PHE A 430 6.89 -6.12 12.91
N LEU A 431 7.28 -6.35 14.16
CA LEU A 431 6.55 -7.26 15.05
C LEU A 431 5.16 -6.72 15.40
N VAL A 432 5.04 -5.44 15.74
CA VAL A 432 3.74 -4.80 16.00
C VAL A 432 2.82 -4.92 14.78
N SER A 433 3.33 -4.62 13.58
CA SER A 433 2.59 -4.73 12.33
C SER A 433 2.15 -6.17 12.04
N THR A 434 3.02 -7.15 12.30
CA THR A 434 2.73 -8.57 12.12
C THR A 434 1.60 -9.02 13.04
N VAL A 435 1.67 -8.69 14.33
CA VAL A 435 0.64 -9.03 15.33
C VAL A 435 -0.70 -8.39 14.96
N CYS A 436 -0.70 -7.10 14.61
CA CYS A 436 -1.91 -6.42 14.15
C CYS A 436 -2.50 -7.07 12.89
N SER A 437 -1.67 -7.52 11.95
CA SER A 437 -2.12 -8.17 10.71
C SER A 437 -2.69 -9.57 10.97
N ILE A 438 -2.09 -10.35 11.86
CA ILE A 438 -2.63 -11.64 12.32
C ILE A 438 -3.99 -11.44 12.98
N PHE A 439 -4.09 -10.44 13.88
CA PHE A 439 -5.34 -10.12 14.56
C PHE A 439 -6.45 -9.71 13.58
N PHE A 440 -6.12 -8.87 12.59
CA PHE A 440 -7.06 -8.46 11.55
C PHE A 440 -7.56 -9.65 10.73
N LEU A 441 -6.66 -10.53 10.28
CA LEU A 441 -7.06 -11.73 9.53
C LEU A 441 -7.87 -12.71 10.38
N TYR A 442 -7.56 -12.82 11.67
CA TYR A 442 -8.32 -13.64 12.60
C TYR A 442 -9.78 -13.15 12.72
N ILE A 443 -10.00 -11.84 12.87
CA ILE A 443 -11.35 -11.26 12.88
C ILE A 443 -12.05 -11.50 11.54
N ALA A 444 -11.36 -11.26 10.43
CA ALA A 444 -11.94 -11.45 9.10
C ALA A 444 -12.37 -12.91 8.88
N HIS A 445 -11.55 -13.89 9.29
CA HIS A 445 -11.88 -15.31 9.18
C HIS A 445 -13.02 -15.71 10.10
N LYS A 446 -13.07 -15.16 11.32
CA LYS A 446 -14.17 -15.41 12.27
C LYS A 446 -15.51 -14.94 11.72
N GLN A 447 -15.57 -13.74 11.14
CA GLN A 447 -16.79 -13.20 10.52
C GLN A 447 -17.30 -14.10 9.39
N VAL A 448 -16.42 -14.60 8.53
CA VAL A 448 -16.79 -15.54 7.46
C VAL A 448 -17.34 -16.83 8.04
N THR A 449 -16.69 -17.38 9.07
CA THR A 449 -17.10 -18.65 9.70
C THR A 449 -18.48 -18.55 10.37
N GLU A 450 -18.75 -17.47 11.10
CA GLU A 450 -20.06 -17.22 11.73
C GLU A 450 -21.18 -17.07 10.70
N THR A 451 -20.89 -16.46 9.55
CA THR A 451 -21.86 -16.33 8.44
C THR A 451 -22.18 -17.69 7.81
N THR A 452 -21.19 -18.58 7.69
CA THR A 452 -21.41 -19.94 7.16
C THR A 452 -22.21 -20.80 8.15
N SER A 453 -21.90 -20.74 9.45
CA SER A 453 -22.59 -21.55 10.47
C SER A 453 -24.06 -21.16 10.64
N THR A 454 -24.40 -19.86 10.58
CA THR A 454 -25.80 -19.41 10.64
C THR A 454 -26.60 -19.88 9.42
N ARG A 455 -25.98 -20.03 8.25
CA ARG A 455 -26.63 -20.60 7.07
C ARG A 455 -26.93 -22.08 7.18
N VAL A 456 -25.99 -22.88 7.69
CA VAL A 456 -26.23 -24.33 7.89
C VAL A 456 -27.40 -24.54 8.85
N LEU A 457 -27.47 -23.75 9.92
CA LEU A 457 -28.60 -23.76 10.86
C LEU A 457 -29.92 -23.33 10.20
N ALA A 458 -29.92 -22.32 9.33
CA ALA A 458 -31.11 -21.87 8.63
C ALA A 458 -31.61 -22.91 7.60
N ASP A 459 -30.69 -23.54 6.86
CA ASP A 459 -31.02 -24.58 5.88
C ASP A 459 -31.55 -25.86 6.55
N ASP A 460 -31.03 -26.24 7.72
CA ASP A 460 -31.57 -27.36 8.52
C ASP A 460 -32.99 -27.07 9.05
N ILE A 461 -33.27 -25.83 9.45
CA ILE A 461 -34.61 -25.42 9.90
C ILE A 461 -35.61 -25.47 8.74
N ASP A 462 -35.24 -24.98 7.55
CA ASP A 462 -36.09 -25.04 6.35
C ASP A 462 -36.30 -26.49 5.85
N TRP A 463 -35.30 -27.37 6.00
CA TRP A 463 -35.48 -28.79 5.69
C TRP A 463 -36.51 -29.47 6.61
N HIS A 464 -36.50 -29.13 7.90
CA HIS A 464 -37.44 -29.69 8.88
C HIS A 464 -38.87 -29.14 8.78
N THR A 465 -39.07 -27.94 8.24
CA THR A 465 -40.41 -27.37 8.00
C THR A 465 -41.05 -27.89 6.71
N HIS A 466 -40.25 -28.26 5.69
CA HIS A 466 -40.77 -28.84 4.45
C HIS A 466 -41.01 -30.37 4.50
N THR A 467 -40.53 -31.06 5.54
CA THR A 467 -40.71 -32.51 5.72
C THR A 467 -41.83 -32.88 6.70
N ARG A 468 -42.66 -31.91 7.13
CA ARG A 468 -43.85 -32.11 7.96
C ARG A 468 -45.15 -31.87 7.21
#